data_AF-A0A5B6ZE91-F1
#
_entry.id   AF-A0A5B6ZE91-F1
#
_cell.length_a   1.000
_cell.length_b   1.000
_cell.length_c   1.000
_cell.angle_alpha   90.00
_cell.angle_beta   90.00
_cell.angle_gamma   90.00
#
_symmetry.space_group_name_H-M   'P 1'
#
loop_
_entity.id
_entity.type
_entity.pdbx_description
1 polymer ?
#
loop_
_entity_poly.entity_id
_entity_poly.type
_entity_poly.pdbx_seq_one_letter_code
_entity_poly.pdbx_strand_id
1 'polypeptide(L)'
;MGTQMLSLKTTYAAYLVFKIAERSCGLDSLKAYVRLVREVDQDQAEDEAITVCLKSETSRRAPGQLPKERKDGWMEIEMGEFYNDQGDAGEVEMRLIEIKRLHGKSGLIVEGVELRPKENR
;
A
#
# COMPACT_ATOMS: atom_id res chain seq x y z
N MET A 1 -22.30 -21.22 -9.99
CA MET A 1 -21.83 -20.60 -8.73
C MET A 1 -20.86 -19.52 -9.10
N GLY A 2 -21.11 -18.27 -8.69
CA GLY A 2 -20.17 -17.17 -8.94
C GLY A 2 -19.00 -17.30 -7.97
N THR A 3 -17.78 -17.32 -8.50
CA THR A 3 -16.56 -17.26 -7.70
C THR A 3 -16.30 -15.80 -7.35
N GLN A 4 -16.48 -15.42 -6.08
CA GLN A 4 -16.00 -14.15 -5.55
C GLN A 4 -14.51 -14.28 -5.23
N MET A 5 -13.70 -13.32 -5.67
CA MET A 5 -12.24 -13.35 -5.49
C MET A 5 -11.84 -13.10 -4.03
N LEU A 6 -12.66 -12.33 -3.30
CA LEU A 6 -12.47 -11.99 -1.89
C LEU A 6 -13.72 -12.37 -1.09
N SER A 7 -13.54 -12.85 0.15
CA SER A 7 -14.65 -13.18 1.02
C SER A 7 -15.37 -11.93 1.52
N LEU A 8 -16.70 -11.99 1.55
CA LEU A 8 -17.53 -10.96 2.15
C LEU A 8 -17.31 -10.86 3.66
N LYS A 9 -17.69 -9.71 4.23
CA LYS A 9 -17.65 -9.40 5.67
C LYS A 9 -16.27 -9.59 6.29
N THR A 10 -15.24 -9.28 5.50
CA THR A 10 -13.85 -9.47 5.86
C THR A 10 -13.11 -8.17 5.65
N THR A 11 -12.36 -7.73 6.66
CA THR A 11 -11.39 -6.64 6.50
C THR A 11 -10.14 -7.18 5.82
N TYR A 12 -9.71 -6.55 4.74
CA TYR A 12 -8.50 -6.87 4.03
C TYR A 12 -7.48 -5.76 4.22
N ALA A 13 -6.24 -6.13 4.54
CA ALA A 13 -5.10 -5.23 4.41
C ALA A 13 -4.41 -5.45 3.06
N ALA A 14 -4.02 -4.34 2.44
CA ALA A 14 -3.28 -4.33 1.20
C ALA A 14 -1.79 -4.14 1.47
N TYR A 15 -0.98 -5.06 0.94
CA TYR A 15 0.47 -5.01 1.05
C TYR A 15 1.09 -4.81 -0.33
N LEU A 16 1.95 -3.80 -0.46
CA LEU A 16 2.83 -3.68 -1.63
C LEU A 16 4.02 -4.62 -1.45
N VAL A 17 4.31 -5.43 -2.46
CA VAL A 17 5.48 -6.31 -2.48
C VAL A 17 6.46 -5.82 -3.55
N PHE A 18 7.69 -5.51 -3.13
CA PHE A 18 8.62 -4.76 -3.96
C PHE A 18 10.10 -5.00 -3.61
N LYS A 19 10.98 -4.59 -4.53
CA LYS A 19 12.43 -4.50 -4.35
C LYS A 19 12.91 -3.11 -4.73
N ILE A 20 14.05 -2.73 -4.18
CA ILE A 20 14.73 -1.48 -4.49
C ILE A 20 16.07 -1.81 -5.14
N ALA A 21 16.27 -1.33 -6.36
CA ALA A 21 17.55 -1.44 -7.05
C ALA A 21 18.63 -0.64 -6.30
N GLU A 22 19.87 -1.13 -6.34
CA GLU A 22 21.02 -0.47 -5.69
C GLU A 22 21.11 1.02 -6.04
N ARG A 23 20.88 1.38 -7.31
CA ARG A 23 20.88 2.76 -7.82
C ARG A 23 19.46 3.34 -7.89
N SER A 24 18.81 3.47 -6.74
CA SER A 24 17.47 4.04 -6.63
C SER A 24 17.47 5.50 -6.20
N CYS A 25 16.55 6.29 -6.75
CA CYS A 25 16.42 7.73 -6.49
C CYS A 25 14.98 8.09 -6.11
N GLY A 26 14.82 8.97 -5.10
CA GLY A 26 13.54 9.63 -4.82
C GLY A 26 12.43 8.74 -4.22
N LEU A 27 12.79 7.67 -3.49
CA LEU A 27 11.85 6.67 -2.94
C LEU A 27 11.85 6.61 -1.40
N ASP A 28 12.24 7.69 -0.73
CA ASP A 28 12.53 7.65 0.72
C ASP A 28 11.27 7.73 1.59
N SER A 29 10.34 8.62 1.27
CA SER A 29 9.12 8.85 2.04
C SER A 29 7.99 9.19 1.09
N LEU A 30 6.96 8.35 1.09
CA LEU A 30 5.84 8.34 0.16
C LEU A 30 4.54 8.35 0.96
N LYS A 31 3.43 8.69 0.29
CA LYS A 31 2.08 8.56 0.84
C LYS A 31 1.40 7.32 0.27
N ALA A 32 0.67 6.60 1.11
CA ALA A 32 -0.12 5.46 0.70
C ALA A 32 -1.53 5.53 1.29
N TYR A 33 -2.52 5.05 0.54
CA TYR A 33 -3.88 4.87 1.02
C TYR A 33 -4.58 3.72 0.31
N VAL A 34 -5.63 3.24 0.95
CA VAL A 34 -6.62 2.32 0.39
C VAL A 34 -7.99 2.94 0.60
N ARG A 35 -8.84 2.98 -0.43
CA ARG A 35 -10.20 3.52 -0.32
C ARG A 35 -11.20 2.72 -1.14
N LEU A 36 -12.46 2.75 -0.70
CA LEU A 36 -13.60 2.32 -1.50
C LEU A 36 -14.05 3.50 -2.36
N VAL A 37 -13.92 3.36 -3.69
CA VAL A 37 -14.07 4.48 -4.65
C VAL A 37 -15.44 5.17 -4.57
N ARG A 38 -16.47 4.42 -4.16
CA ARG A 38 -17.84 4.92 -4.02
C ARG A 38 -18.17 5.52 -2.65
N GLU A 39 -17.31 5.32 -1.66
CA GLU A 39 -17.58 5.72 -0.27
C GLU A 39 -16.72 6.88 0.18
N VAL A 40 -15.48 6.96 -0.31
CA VAL A 40 -14.50 7.97 0.09
C VAL A 40 -13.97 8.68 -1.15
N ASP A 41 -14.10 10.00 -1.20
CA ASP A 41 -13.55 10.79 -2.31
C ASP A 41 -12.02 10.87 -2.25
N GLN A 42 -11.40 11.38 -3.32
CA GLN A 42 -9.94 11.32 -3.47
C GLN A 42 -9.25 12.30 -2.53
N ASP A 43 -9.83 13.48 -2.31
CA ASP A 43 -9.23 14.51 -1.46
C ASP A 43 -9.22 14.04 -0.01
N GLN A 44 -10.33 13.45 0.46
CA GLN A 44 -10.39 12.83 1.79
C GLN A 44 -9.34 11.71 1.95
N ALA A 45 -9.21 10.82 0.97
CA ALA A 45 -8.24 9.73 1.05
C ALA A 45 -6.79 10.20 1.02
N GLU A 46 -6.49 11.29 0.29
CA GLU A 46 -5.16 11.90 0.27
C GLU A 46 -4.81 12.60 1.58
N ASP A 47 -5.78 13.23 2.23
CA ASP A 47 -5.63 13.85 3.56
C ASP A 47 -5.39 12.79 4.65
N GLU A 48 -6.05 11.65 4.57
CA GLU A 48 -5.91 10.52 5.51
C GLU A 48 -4.73 9.59 5.16
N ALA A 49 -4.00 9.85 4.07
CA ALA A 49 -2.93 8.98 3.59
C ALA A 49 -1.78 8.80 4.61
N ILE A 50 -1.43 7.54 4.86
CA ILE A 50 -0.31 7.19 5.73
C ILE A 50 1.03 7.49 5.06
N THR A 51 2.04 7.78 5.86
CA THR A 51 3.41 7.92 5.35
C THR A 51 4.12 6.57 5.41
N VAL A 52 4.70 6.16 4.28
CA VAL A 52 5.47 4.92 4.15
C VAL A 52 6.88 5.23 3.67
N CYS A 53 7.86 4.48 4.15
CA CYS A 53 9.25 4.59 3.72
C CYS A 53 9.66 3.28 3.03
N LEU A 54 10.12 3.35 1.77
CA LEU A 54 10.52 2.13 1.05
C LEU A 54 11.98 1.73 1.30
N LYS A 55 12.78 2.59 1.94
CA LYS A 55 14.17 2.33 2.31
C LYS A 55 14.29 2.25 3.83
N SER A 56 14.71 1.09 4.34
CA SER A 56 14.89 0.83 5.78
C SER A 56 16.06 1.62 6.39
N GLU A 57 17.14 1.80 5.64
CA GLU A 57 18.42 2.27 6.18
C GLU A 57 18.49 3.77 6.53
N THR A 58 17.65 4.60 5.92
CA THR A 58 17.74 6.07 6.04
C THR A 58 16.94 6.64 7.21
N SER A 59 16.16 5.82 7.93
CA SER A 59 14.98 6.31 8.65
C SER A 59 14.72 5.73 10.03
N ARG A 60 15.73 5.60 10.90
CA ARG A 60 15.47 5.42 12.36
C ARG A 60 14.74 6.64 13.00
N ARG A 61 14.54 7.72 12.24
CA ARG A 61 13.88 8.96 12.67
C ARG A 61 12.77 9.44 11.73
N ALA A 62 12.47 8.74 10.63
CA ALA A 62 11.42 9.24 9.75
C ALA A 62 10.03 8.84 10.25
N PRO A 63 9.06 9.76 10.17
CA PRO A 63 7.68 9.47 10.54
C PRO A 63 7.05 8.64 9.41
N GLY A 64 7.07 7.31 9.54
CA GLY A 64 6.43 6.44 8.57
C GLY A 64 6.65 4.96 8.85
N GLN A 65 5.77 4.14 8.28
CA GLN A 65 5.93 2.69 8.34
C GLN A 65 7.18 2.28 7.55
N LEU A 66 7.98 1.39 8.13
CA LEU A 66 9.13 0.81 7.48
C LEU A 66 8.74 -0.51 6.80
N PRO A 67 9.42 -0.88 5.71
CA PRO A 67 9.11 -2.10 5.00
C PRO A 67 9.76 -3.27 5.74
N LYS A 68 9.13 -4.43 5.67
CA LYS A 68 9.61 -5.66 6.26
C LYS A 68 10.20 -6.56 5.18
N GLU A 69 11.38 -7.10 5.43
CA GLU A 69 11.96 -8.11 4.55
C GLU A 69 11.27 -9.46 4.76
N ARG A 70 10.91 -10.11 3.65
CA ARG A 70 10.33 -11.45 3.59
C ARG A 70 11.42 -12.51 3.44
N LYS A 71 11.06 -13.78 3.68
CA LYS A 71 11.99 -14.92 3.53
C LYS A 71 12.47 -15.14 2.09
N ASP A 72 11.72 -14.66 1.11
CA ASP A 72 12.03 -14.73 -0.33
C ASP A 72 12.91 -13.56 -0.82
N GLY A 73 13.32 -12.67 0.09
CA GLY A 73 14.15 -11.49 -0.19
C GLY A 73 13.38 -10.34 -0.86
N TRP A 74 12.06 -10.40 -0.96
CA TRP A 74 11.23 -9.24 -1.28
C TRP A 74 10.94 -8.41 -0.03
N MET A 75 10.68 -7.12 -0.22
CA MET A 75 10.18 -6.24 0.82
C MET A 75 8.66 -6.16 0.74
N GLU A 76 7.99 -6.04 1.89
CA GLU A 76 6.56 -5.75 1.97
C GLU A 76 6.26 -4.57 2.88
N ILE A 77 5.23 -3.81 2.55
CA ILE A 77 4.71 -2.73 3.39
C ILE A 77 3.19 -2.63 3.28
N GLU A 78 2.52 -2.39 4.40
CA GLU A 78 1.06 -2.18 4.42
C GLU A 78 0.74 -0.79 3.88
N MET A 79 -0.22 -0.71 2.95
CA MET A 79 -0.70 0.55 2.37
C MET A 79 -1.98 1.07 3.03
N GLY A 80 -2.69 0.19 3.73
CA GLY A 80 -3.97 0.47 4.37
C GLY A 80 -4.88 -0.76 4.36
N GLU A 81 -6.12 -0.58 4.78
CA GLU A 81 -7.13 -1.62 4.85
C GLU A 81 -8.49 -1.15 4.35
N PHE A 82 -9.34 -2.10 3.98
CA PHE A 82 -10.73 -1.85 3.61
C PHE A 82 -11.61 -3.02 4.06
N TYR A 83 -12.89 -2.75 4.29
CA TYR A 83 -13.87 -3.77 4.61
C TYR A 83 -14.64 -4.18 3.35
N ASN A 84 -14.69 -5.49 3.06
CA ASN A 84 -15.40 -6.02 1.91
C ASN A 84 -16.83 -6.44 2.27
N ASP A 85 -17.82 -5.58 2.10
CA ASP A 85 -19.25 -5.93 2.20
C ASP A 85 -19.99 -5.91 0.85
N GLN A 86 -19.41 -5.29 -0.17
CA GLN A 86 -20.00 -5.17 -1.52
C GLN A 86 -19.66 -6.34 -2.45
N GLY A 87 -18.70 -7.19 -2.09
CA GLY A 87 -18.25 -8.30 -2.95
C GLY A 87 -17.72 -7.80 -4.29
N ASP A 88 -18.06 -8.49 -5.38
CA ASP A 88 -17.60 -8.14 -6.73
C ASP A 88 -18.18 -6.82 -7.28
N ALA A 89 -19.15 -6.20 -6.58
CA ALA A 89 -19.72 -4.91 -6.97
C ALA A 89 -18.94 -3.70 -6.43
N GLY A 90 -18.02 -3.95 -5.48
CA GLY A 90 -17.18 -2.91 -4.87
C GLY A 90 -15.94 -2.62 -5.73
N GLU A 91 -15.57 -1.34 -5.80
CA GLU A 91 -14.31 -0.90 -6.40
C GLU A 91 -13.39 -0.35 -5.30
N VAL A 92 -12.19 -0.93 -5.21
CA VAL A 92 -11.16 -0.56 -4.24
C VAL A 92 -9.99 0.07 -4.98
N GLU A 93 -9.59 1.25 -4.57
CA GLU A 93 -8.40 1.92 -5.07
C GLU A 93 -7.29 1.84 -4.01
N MET A 94 -6.09 1.46 -4.46
CA MET A 94 -4.89 1.39 -3.63
C MET A 94 -3.84 2.26 -4.30
N ARG A 95 -3.32 3.25 -3.57
CA ARG A 95 -2.38 4.22 -4.12
C ARG A 95 -1.11 4.29 -3.30
N LEU A 96 0.01 4.42 -4.02
CA LEU A 96 1.30 4.85 -3.51
C LEU A 96 1.73 6.07 -4.31
N ILE A 97 1.76 7.24 -3.70
CA ILE A 97 1.96 8.52 -4.37
C ILE A 97 3.09 9.31 -3.72
N GLU A 98 3.82 10.06 -4.56
CA GLU A 98 4.77 11.07 -4.12
C GLU A 98 4.20 12.44 -4.45
N ILE A 99 3.72 13.14 -3.43
CA ILE A 99 2.99 14.41 -3.61
C ILE A 99 3.86 15.65 -3.45
N LYS A 100 5.13 15.52 -3.03
CA LYS A 100 5.95 16.69 -2.64
C LYS A 100 7.14 16.97 -3.53
N ARG A 101 7.73 15.95 -4.17
CA ARG A 101 9.03 16.08 -4.84
C ARG A 101 8.92 15.88 -6.35
N LEU A 102 9.23 16.93 -7.11
CA LEU A 102 9.29 16.95 -8.59
C LEU A 102 10.55 16.28 -9.17
N HIS A 103 11.27 15.49 -8.37
CA HIS A 103 12.46 14.78 -8.84
C HIS A 103 12.09 13.47 -9.54
N GLY A 104 12.94 13.06 -10.48
CA GLY A 104 12.84 11.76 -11.11
C GLY A 104 12.95 10.64 -10.07
N LYS A 105 12.06 9.64 -10.19
CA LYS A 105 12.03 8.46 -9.35
C LYS A 105 12.54 7.27 -10.13
N SER A 106 13.40 6.44 -9.52
CA SER A 106 13.97 5.28 -10.19
C SER A 106 14.29 4.15 -9.22
N GLY A 107 14.31 2.93 -9.73
CA GLY A 107 14.76 1.74 -9.00
C GLY A 107 13.71 1.05 -8.13
N LEU A 108 12.43 1.41 -8.24
CA LEU A 108 11.33 0.62 -7.66
C LEU A 108 11.01 -0.55 -8.59
N ILE A 109 11.05 -1.76 -8.06
CA ILE A 109 10.66 -2.99 -8.76
C ILE A 109 9.46 -3.55 -8.01
N VAL A 110 8.31 -3.68 -8.69
CA VAL A 110 7.06 -4.14 -8.05
C VAL A 110 6.80 -5.58 -8.46
N GLU A 111 6.58 -6.45 -7.48
CA GLU A 111 6.06 -7.80 -7.71
C GLU A 111 4.54 -7.76 -7.85
N GLY A 112 3.88 -7.03 -6.96
CA GLY A 112 2.43 -6.84 -7.00
C GLY A 112 1.87 -6.27 -5.70
N VAL A 113 0.55 -6.40 -5.57
CA VAL A 113 -0.19 -6.09 -4.35
C VAL A 113 -0.84 -7.37 -3.84
N GLU A 114 -0.67 -7.64 -2.55
CA GLU A 114 -1.29 -8.78 -1.88
C GLU A 114 -2.39 -8.30 -0.94
N LEU A 115 -3.57 -8.91 -1.04
CA LEU A 115 -4.68 -8.70 -0.13
C LEU A 115 -4.74 -9.84 0.87
N ARG A 116 -4.66 -9.49 2.16
CA ARG A 116 -4.66 -10.48 3.24
C ARG A 116 -5.80 -10.18 4.20
N PRO A 117 -6.65 -11.18 4.53
CA PRO A 117 -7.69 -10.97 5.53
C PRO A 117 -7.05 -10.68 6.88
N LYS A 118 -7.56 -9.66 7.58
CA LYS A 118 -7.23 -9.40 8.98
C LYS A 118 -8.21 -10.17 9.86
N GLU A 119 -7.73 -10.66 11.00
CA GLU A 119 -8.64 -11.19 12.01
C GLU A 119 -9.57 -10.07 12.47
N ASN A 120 -10.88 -10.30 12.33
CA ASN A 120 -11.88 -9.39 12.85
C ASN A 120 -11.69 -9.30 14.37
N ARG A 121 -11.39 -8.11 14.88
CA ARG A 121 -11.30 -7.86 16.32
C ARG A 121 -12.68 -7.65 16.93
#